data_AF-A0A2A3YA42-F1
#
_entry.id   AF-A0A2A3YA42-F1
#
_cell.length_a   1.000
_cell.length_b   1.000
_cell.length_c   1.000
_cell.angle_alpha   90.00
_cell.angle_beta   90.00
_cell.angle_gamma   90.00
#
_symmetry.space_group_name_H-M   'P 1'
#
loop_
_entity.id
_entity.type
_entity.pdbx_description
1 polymer ?
#
loop_
_entity_poly.entity_id
_entity_poly.type
_entity_poly.pdbx_seq_one_letter_code
_entity_poly.pdbx_strand_id
1 'polypeptide(L)'
;MQHNASQRTNDGLWIEAVALFRAAQESKHHEAQSLLGSSTDPATVVRYFLRLVGIYCRGENPTKLERFASAAHRAGPPPETPPSLMSSL
;
A
#
# COMPACT_ATOMS: atom_id res chain seq x y z
N MET A 1 0.85 -32.37 7.39
CA MET A 1 1.23 -31.71 6.11
C MET A 1 0.62 -30.30 5.95
N GLN A 2 -0.50 -29.96 6.58
CA GLN A 2 -1.18 -28.65 6.42
C GLN A 2 -0.37 -27.43 6.92
N HIS A 3 0.46 -27.58 7.96
CA HIS A 3 1.25 -26.48 8.53
C HIS A 3 2.21 -25.82 7.52
N ASN A 4 2.83 -26.62 6.65
CA ASN A 4 3.80 -26.15 5.66
C ASN A 4 3.13 -25.39 4.50
N ALA A 5 1.92 -25.79 4.10
CA ALA A 5 1.16 -25.11 3.05
C ALA A 5 0.67 -23.73 3.51
N SER A 6 0.07 -23.64 4.70
CA SER A 6 -0.37 -22.36 5.27
C SER A 6 0.79 -21.40 5.53
N GLN A 7 1.95 -21.91 5.94
CA GLN A 7 3.15 -21.11 6.11
C GLN A 7 3.66 -20.57 4.77
N ARG A 8 3.72 -21.40 3.72
CA ARG A 8 4.06 -20.94 2.35
C ARG A 8 3.10 -19.88 1.82
N THR A 9 1.81 -20.01 2.08
CA THR A 9 0.83 -18.97 1.73
C THR A 9 1.13 -17.67 2.46
N ASN A 10 1.36 -17.71 3.78
CA ASN A 10 1.69 -16.52 4.56
C ASN A 10 3.01 -15.86 4.09
N ASP A 11 4.02 -16.66 3.75
CA ASP A 11 5.30 -16.16 3.22
C ASP A 11 5.10 -15.46 1.88
N GLY A 12 4.26 -16.02 0.99
CA GLY A 12 3.89 -15.38 -0.27
C GLY A 12 3.20 -14.03 -0.09
N LEU A 13 2.18 -13.98 0.78
CA LEU A 13 1.46 -12.75 1.09
C LEU A 13 2.37 -11.70 1.76
N TRP A 14 3.36 -12.13 2.55
CA TRP A 14 4.37 -11.25 3.13
C TRP A 14 5.29 -10.66 2.05
N ILE A 15 5.73 -11.45 1.06
CA ILE A 15 6.53 -10.96 -0.07
C ILE A 15 5.75 -9.93 -0.89
N GLU A 16 4.47 -10.20 -1.17
CA GLU A 16 3.59 -9.25 -1.86
C GLU A 16 3.45 -7.93 -1.09
N ALA A 17 3.33 -7.98 0.24
CA ALA A 17 3.27 -6.79 1.06
C ALA A 17 4.58 -5.97 1.04
N VAL A 18 5.74 -6.63 0.98
CA VAL A 18 7.04 -5.97 0.80
C VAL A 18 7.13 -5.31 -0.57
N ALA A 19 6.68 -5.98 -1.63
CA ALA A 19 6.62 -5.40 -2.97
C ALA A 19 5.69 -4.19 -3.03
N LEU A 20 4.52 -4.26 -2.38
CA LEU A 20 3.59 -3.14 -2.25
C LEU A 20 4.23 -1.95 -1.53
N PHE A 21 4.99 -2.20 -0.46
CA PHE A 21 5.73 -1.15 0.25
C PHE A 21 6.77 -0.47 -0.64
N ARG A 22 7.51 -1.23 -1.46
CA ARG A 22 8.48 -0.68 -2.42
C ARG A 22 7.81 0.16 -3.51
N ALA A 23 6.72 -0.34 -4.08
CA ALA A 23 5.95 0.40 -5.07
C ALA A 23 5.42 1.73 -4.50
N ALA A 24 4.94 1.73 -3.25
CA ALA A 24 4.51 2.93 -2.55
C ALA A 24 5.68 3.91 -2.29
N GLN A 25 6.83 3.40 -1.84
CA GLN A 25 8.04 4.20 -1.62
C GLN A 25 8.50 4.92 -2.90
N GLU A 26 8.36 4.28 -4.05
CA GLU A 26 8.76 4.79 -5.36
C GLU A 26 7.63 5.55 -6.09
N SER A 27 6.50 5.79 -5.41
CA SER A 27 5.31 6.43 -6.00
C SER A 27 4.77 5.75 -7.26
N LYS A 28 4.97 4.43 -7.39
CA LYS A 28 4.49 3.62 -8.51
C LYS A 28 3.06 3.13 -8.27
N HIS A 29 2.11 4.06 -8.27
CA HIS A 29 0.71 3.78 -7.90
C HIS A 29 0.05 2.71 -8.79
N HIS A 30 0.35 2.69 -10.09
CA HIS A 30 -0.19 1.67 -11.00
C HIS A 30 0.34 0.26 -10.71
N GLU A 31 1.63 0.14 -10.36
CA GLU A 31 2.23 -1.13 -9.97
C GLU A 31 1.64 -1.63 -8.65
N ALA A 32 1.50 -0.74 -7.66
CA ALA A 32 0.84 -1.04 -6.38
C ALA A 32 -0.60 -1.53 -6.59
N GLN A 33 -1.36 -0.89 -7.48
CA GLN A 33 -2.73 -1.29 -7.81
C GLN A 33 -2.76 -2.65 -8.53
N SER A 34 -1.85 -2.89 -9.48
CA SER A 34 -1.76 -4.16 -10.20
C SER A 34 -1.39 -5.34 -9.28
N LEU A 35 -0.48 -5.12 -8.33
CA LEU A 35 -0.13 -6.10 -7.30
C LEU A 35 -1.35 -6.48 -6.46
N LEU A 36 -2.11 -5.49 -5.97
CA LEU A 36 -3.34 -5.75 -5.21
C LEU A 36 -4.42 -6.45 -6.04
N GLY A 37 -4.57 -6.08 -7.32
CA GLY A 37 -5.55 -6.68 -8.21
C GLY A 37 -5.25 -8.13 -8.62
N SER A 38 -3.98 -8.56 -8.52
CA SER A 38 -3.55 -9.92 -8.87
C SER A 38 -3.32 -10.83 -7.66
N SER A 39 -3.28 -10.27 -6.45
CA SER A 39 -3.12 -11.03 -5.21
C SER A 39 -4.28 -12.00 -4.95
N THR A 40 -3.98 -13.17 -4.40
CA THR A 40 -5.00 -14.14 -3.99
C THR A 40 -5.72 -13.76 -2.69
N ASP A 41 -5.11 -12.89 -1.87
CA ASP A 41 -5.72 -12.33 -0.64
C ASP A 41 -5.23 -10.89 -0.42
N PRO A 42 -5.77 -9.93 -1.18
CA PRO A 42 -5.33 -8.53 -1.11
C PRO A 42 -5.58 -7.91 0.28
N ALA A 43 -6.59 -8.36 1.02
CA ALA A 43 -6.89 -7.85 2.35
C ALA A 43 -5.76 -8.20 3.35
N THR A 44 -5.23 -9.42 3.29
CA THR A 44 -4.08 -9.81 4.11
C THR A 44 -2.80 -9.11 3.68
N VAL A 45 -2.57 -8.92 2.37
CA VAL A 45 -1.42 -8.13 1.87
C VAL A 45 -1.46 -6.71 2.41
N VAL A 46 -2.61 -6.02 2.36
CA VAL A 46 -2.78 -4.66 2.92
C VAL A 46 -2.49 -4.65 4.43
N ARG A 47 -2.97 -5.65 5.17
CA ARG A 47 -2.69 -5.77 6.62
C ARG A 47 -1.20 -5.89 6.92
N TYR A 48 -0.47 -6.68 6.13
CA TYR A 48 0.98 -6.84 6.26
C TYR A 48 1.73 -5.57 5.81
N PHE A 49 1.27 -4.89 4.77
CA PHE A 49 1.77 -3.59 4.36
C PHE A 49 1.63 -2.55 5.47
N LEU A 50 0.46 -2.46 6.12
CA LEU A 50 0.25 -1.57 7.28
C LEU A 50 1.19 -1.89 8.44
N ARG A 51 1.52 -3.18 8.65
CA ARG A 51 2.54 -3.59 9.64
C ARG A 51 3.92 -3.07 9.26
N LEU A 52 4.32 -3.15 7.99
CA LEU A 52 5.58 -2.59 7.49
C LEU A 52 5.64 -1.07 7.66
N VAL A 53 4.55 -0.36 7.33
CA VAL A 53 4.42 1.08 7.56
C VAL A 53 4.58 1.42 9.05
N GLY A 54 3.94 0.66 9.95
CA GLY A 54 4.09 0.85 11.39
C GLY A 54 5.52 0.63 11.89
N ILE A 55 6.25 -0.34 11.34
CA ILE A 55 7.67 -0.57 11.64
C ILE A 55 8.51 0.62 11.17
N TYR A 56 8.28 1.10 9.95
CA TYR A 56 8.98 2.27 9.40
C TYR A 56 8.74 3.52 10.25
N CYS A 57 7.48 3.85 10.56
CA CYS A 57 7.13 5.04 11.33
C CYS A 57 7.71 5.04 12.75
N ARG A 58 7.92 3.87 13.37
CA ARG A 58 8.52 3.78 14.72
C ARG A 58 9.95 4.34 14.78
N GLY A 59 10.69 4.28 13.67
CA GLY A 59 12.06 4.81 13.57
C GLY A 59 12.12 6.29 13.18
N GLU A 60 11.00 6.91 12.82
CA GLU A 60 10.96 8.29 12.33
C GLU A 60 10.80 9.32 13.46
N ASN A 61 11.16 10.56 13.17
CA ASN A 61 10.96 11.67 14.09
C ASN A 61 9.45 11.94 14.29
N PRO A 62 8.92 11.96 15.53
CA PRO A 62 7.49 12.11 15.78
C PRO A 62 6.95 13.47 15.30
N THR A 63 7.71 14.56 15.44
CA THR A 63 7.33 15.88 14.94
C THR A 63 7.24 15.92 13.42
N LYS A 64 8.09 15.17 12.71
CA LYS A 64 8.04 15.05 11.24
C LYS A 64 6.75 14.33 10.81
N LEU A 65 6.38 13.25 11.49
CA LEU A 65 5.14 12.50 11.21
C LEU A 65 3.90 13.37 11.43
N GLU A 66 3.83 14.11 12.54
CA GLU A 66 2.69 15.00 12.81
C GLU A 66 2.53 16.12 11.78
N ARG A 67 3.65 16.73 11.35
CA ARG A 67 3.65 17.73 10.29
C ARG A 67 3.16 17.15 8.97
N PHE A 68 3.60 15.93 8.63
CA PHE A 68 3.14 15.24 7.44
C PHE A 68 1.64 14.96 7.50
N ALA A 69 1.13 14.41 8.60
CA ALA A 69 -0.30 14.11 8.78
C ALA A 69 -1.16 15.37 8.68
N SER A 70 -0.73 16.47 9.32
CA SER A 70 -1.39 17.77 9.24
C SER A 70 -1.41 18.34 7.82
N ALA A 71 -0.30 18.20 7.08
CA ALA A 71 -0.23 18.63 5.68
C ALA A 71 -1.14 17.78 4.77
N ALA A 72 -1.13 16.46 4.94
CA ALA A 72 -1.97 15.54 4.19
C ALA A 72 -3.47 15.82 4.42
N HIS A 73 -3.87 16.07 5.67
CA HIS A 73 -5.25 16.43 5.99
C HIS A 73 -5.70 17.72 5.27
N ARG A 74 -4.83 18.74 5.22
CA ARG A 74 -5.13 19.99 4.50
C ARG A 74 -5.16 19.84 2.99
N ALA A 75 -4.35 18.93 2.43
CA ALA A 75 -4.31 18.68 1.00
C ALA A 75 -5.59 18.00 0.49
N GLY A 76 -6.23 17.17 1.32
CA GLY A 76 -7.40 16.38 0.94
C GLY A 76 -7.05 15.18 0.06
N PRO A 77 -8.04 14.33 -0.29
CA PRO A 77 -7.82 13.23 -1.23
C PRO A 77 -7.47 13.76 -2.62
N PRO A 78 -6.76 12.99 -3.46
CA PRO A 78 -6.56 13.35 -4.86
C PRO A 78 -7.94 13.56 -5.53
N PRO A 79 -8.05 14.51 -6.48
CA PRO A 79 -9.31 14.77 -7.14
C PRO A 79 -9.78 13.52 -7.87
N GLU A 80 -11.07 13.18 -7.74
CA GLU A 80 -11.70 12.21 -8.62
C GLU A 80 -11.59 12.79 -10.04
N THR A 81 -10.90 12.08 -10.94
CA THR A 81 -10.88 12.47 -12.37
C THR A 81 -12.31 12.72 -12.84
N PRO A 82 -12.65 13.92 -13.35
CA PRO A 82 -13.98 14.18 -13.87
C PRO A 82 -14.27 13.24 -15.06
N PRO A 83 -15.49 12.70 -15.22
CA PRO A 83 -15.85 11.82 -16.34
C PRO A 83 -15.83 12.48 -17.74
N SER A 84 -15.34 13.71 -17.89
CA SER A 84 -15.49 14.53 -19.11
C SER A 84 -14.28 14.55 -20.05
N LEU A 85 -13.29 13.67 -19.90
CA LEU A 85 -12.18 13.54 -20.85
C LEU A 85 -12.27 12.32 -21.78
N MET A 86 -13.37 11.55 -21.74
CA MET A 86 -13.58 10.39 -22.61
C MET A 86 -14.57 10.62 -23.78
N SER A 87 -15.14 11.82 -23.93
CA SER A 87 -16.15 12.11 -24.98
C SER A 87 -15.63 12.94 -26.16
N SER A 88 -14.32 12.93 -26.45
CA SER A 88 -13.78 13.64 -27.62
C SER A 88 -12.60 12.89 -28.25
N LEU A 89 -12.87 11.69 -28.77
CA LEU A 89 -12.16 11.07 -29.89
C LEU A 89 -13.16 10.28 -30.74
#